data_AF-A0A934CIL7-F1
#
_entry.id   AF-A0A934CIL7-F1
#
_cell.length_a   1.000
_cell.length_b   1.000
_cell.length_c   1.000
_cell.angle_alpha   90.00
_cell.angle_beta   90.00
_cell.angle_gamma   90.00
#
_symmetry.space_group_name_H-M   'P 1'
#
loop_
_entity.id
_entity.type
_entity.pdbx_description
1 polymer ?
#
loop_
_entity_poly.entity_id
_entity_poly.type
_entity_poly.pdbx_seq_one_letter_code
_entity_poly.pdbx_strand_id
1 'polypeptide(L)'
;MSIGTGGGGTGGGGGAQGSGGGIFNVLVPFSARQFDLLEQSYAELVDSIYDGLLLQTRLKGYMDSIDLVIDETGIRLDFSRMDQMLADRQATDAQDAFGDLVDLTRANDGMLLAQGWATALPTLRNWTEAVAADPEWMALLVELRVANPDGNWTGTEHEDTAFGGASGDSLYGLGGNDVLDGGAGADTLLGHAGDDMLIGGAGVVCWTEPRKVSRGGTPGNNASWARCA
;
A
#
# COMPACT_ATOMS: atom_id res chain seq x y z
N MET A 1 11.22 -34.15 22.47
CA MET A 1 11.17 -35.45 21.76
C MET A 1 12.60 -35.82 21.36
N SER A 2 12.98 -37.07 21.54
CA SER A 2 14.35 -37.61 21.66
C SER A 2 15.16 -37.73 20.37
N ILE A 3 16.47 -37.46 20.44
CA ILE A 3 17.61 -38.14 19.76
C ILE A 3 18.90 -37.54 20.34
N GLY A 4 20.00 -38.20 20.73
CA GLY A 4 20.49 -39.58 20.74
C GLY A 4 22.03 -39.49 20.88
N THR A 5 22.64 -40.14 21.87
CA THR A 5 24.09 -40.09 22.20
C THR A 5 24.91 -41.20 21.53
N GLY A 6 26.22 -40.94 21.35
CA GLY A 6 27.29 -41.90 21.00
C GLY A 6 28.16 -41.35 19.86
N GLY A 7 29.49 -41.46 19.80
CA GLY A 7 30.54 -42.16 20.54
C GLY A 7 31.80 -42.04 19.65
N GLY A 8 32.98 -41.85 20.22
CA GLY A 8 34.17 -41.36 19.53
C GLY A 8 34.87 -42.28 18.52
N GLY A 9 35.71 -41.66 17.69
CA GLY A 9 36.69 -42.31 16.82
C GLY A 9 37.81 -41.34 16.44
N THR A 10 39.03 -41.64 16.90
CA THR A 10 40.27 -40.91 16.57
C THR A 10 40.87 -41.40 15.25
N GLY A 11 41.34 -40.48 14.41
CA GLY A 11 42.16 -40.80 13.22
C GLY A 11 42.68 -39.51 12.58
N GLY A 12 43.99 -39.29 12.63
CA GLY A 12 44.64 -38.05 12.20
C GLY A 12 45.08 -38.01 10.74
N GLY A 13 45.49 -36.81 10.32
CA GLY A 13 46.50 -36.57 9.29
C GLY A 13 46.01 -35.89 8.00
N GLY A 14 46.65 -34.76 7.66
CA GLY A 14 46.72 -34.25 6.28
C GLY A 14 46.08 -32.87 6.08
N GLY A 15 46.91 -31.84 5.95
CA GLY A 15 46.47 -30.45 5.80
C GLY A 15 45.94 -30.10 4.41
N ALA A 16 45.14 -29.04 4.39
CA ALA A 16 44.97 -28.15 3.25
C ALA A 16 44.57 -26.78 3.81
N GLN A 17 45.49 -25.81 3.74
CA GLN A 17 45.15 -24.39 3.86
C GLN A 17 44.32 -24.03 2.62
N GLY A 18 43.01 -23.88 2.81
CA GLY A 18 42.10 -23.30 1.84
C GLY A 18 41.29 -22.21 2.55
N SER A 19 41.58 -20.96 2.20
CA SER A 19 40.93 -19.75 2.70
C SER A 19 39.41 -19.92 2.80
N GLY A 20 38.90 -20.05 4.04
CA GLY A 20 37.49 -20.12 4.34
C GLY A 20 36.80 -18.80 4.01
N GLY A 21 36.24 -18.71 2.80
CA GLY A 21 35.17 -17.78 2.48
C GLY A 21 33.87 -18.28 3.13
N GLY A 22 33.84 -18.29 4.46
CA GLY A 22 32.60 -18.46 5.19
C GLY A 22 31.71 -17.29 4.81
N ILE A 23 30.60 -17.58 4.13
CA ILE A 23 29.42 -16.72 4.19
C ILE A 23 29.23 -16.37 5.67
N PHE A 24 29.49 -15.12 6.02
CA PHE A 24 29.08 -14.61 7.32
C PHE A 24 27.57 -14.53 7.23
N ASN A 25 26.89 -15.63 7.53
CA ASN A 25 25.51 -15.54 8.00
C ASN A 25 25.60 -14.73 9.28
N VAL A 26 25.43 -13.42 9.17
CA VAL A 26 25.15 -12.54 10.30
C VAL A 26 23.75 -12.96 10.74
N LEU A 27 23.70 -14.03 11.52
CA LEU A 27 22.52 -14.42 12.27
C LEU A 27 22.38 -13.33 13.32
N VAL A 28 21.66 -12.25 13.00
CA VAL A 28 21.28 -11.23 13.98
C VAL A 28 20.32 -11.95 14.92
N PRO A 29 20.74 -12.37 16.13
CA PRO A 29 19.84 -13.02 17.05
C PRO A 29 19.05 -11.88 17.68
N PHE A 30 17.92 -11.53 17.08
CA PHE A 30 16.94 -10.76 17.81
C PHE A 30 16.62 -11.56 19.08
N SER A 31 16.84 -10.96 20.24
CA SER A 31 16.37 -11.58 21.48
C SER A 31 14.86 -11.81 21.36
N ALA A 32 14.30 -12.89 21.91
CA ALA A 32 12.86 -13.16 21.84
C ALA A 32 12.01 -11.92 22.19
N ARG A 33 12.49 -11.11 23.15
CA ARG A 33 11.90 -9.81 23.49
C ARG A 33 11.84 -8.77 22.36
N GLN A 34 12.84 -8.69 21.50
CA GLN A 34 12.84 -7.74 20.37
C GLN A 34 11.87 -8.19 19.28
N PHE A 35 11.73 -9.50 19.09
CA PHE A 35 10.69 -10.05 18.22
C PHE A 35 9.29 -9.77 18.81
N ASP A 36 9.10 -10.04 20.11
CA ASP A 36 7.85 -9.75 20.81
C ASP A 36 7.47 -8.26 20.73
N LEU A 37 8.44 -7.36 20.85
CA LEU A 37 8.22 -5.91 20.74
C LEU A 37 7.89 -5.48 19.31
N LEU A 38 8.49 -6.12 18.31
CA LEU A 38 8.20 -5.84 16.90
C LEU A 38 6.79 -6.35 16.53
N GLU A 39 6.45 -7.55 16.98
CA GLU A 39 5.13 -8.15 16.81
C GLU A 39 4.04 -7.33 17.53
N GLN A 40 4.34 -6.82 18.74
CA GLN A 40 3.46 -5.87 19.44
C GLN A 40 3.30 -4.56 18.67
N SER A 41 4.37 -3.98 18.14
CA SER A 41 4.28 -2.75 17.35
C SER A 41 3.52 -2.94 16.03
N TYR A 42 3.60 -4.14 15.45
CA TYR A 42 2.82 -4.53 14.28
C TYR A 42 1.33 -4.70 14.61
N ALA A 43 1.01 -5.38 15.71
CA ALA A 43 -0.37 -5.51 16.18
C ALA A 43 -0.99 -4.15 16.50
N GLU A 44 -0.24 -3.23 17.13
CA GLU A 44 -0.69 -1.86 17.39
C GLU A 44 -0.91 -1.06 16.09
N LEU A 45 -0.07 -1.27 15.07
CA LEU A 45 -0.26 -0.66 13.76
C LEU A 45 -1.55 -1.18 13.10
N VAL A 46 -1.76 -2.49 13.14
CA VAL A 46 -2.94 -3.16 12.58
C VAL A 46 -4.22 -2.73 13.30
N ASP A 47 -4.19 -2.62 14.62
CA ASP A 47 -5.31 -2.10 15.42
C ASP A 47 -5.62 -0.63 15.07
N SER A 48 -4.60 0.20 14.83
CA SER A 48 -4.80 1.59 14.39
C SER A 48 -5.45 1.68 13.00
N ILE A 49 -5.15 0.72 12.12
CA ILE A 49 -5.81 0.61 10.82
C ILE A 49 -7.28 0.22 11.05
N TYR A 50 -7.54 -0.79 11.88
CA TYR A 50 -8.90 -1.27 12.16
C TYR A 50 -9.83 -0.23 12.80
N ASP A 51 -9.31 0.68 13.61
CA ASP A 51 -10.08 1.76 14.23
C ASP A 51 -10.59 2.79 13.21
N GLY A 52 -9.94 2.88 12.04
CA GLY A 52 -10.32 3.79 10.94
C GLY A 52 -11.26 3.18 9.89
N LEU A 53 -11.47 1.87 9.86
CA LEU A 53 -12.30 1.23 8.83
C LEU A 53 -13.76 1.01 9.26
N LEU A 54 -14.70 1.36 8.37
CA LEU A 54 -16.09 0.93 8.46
C LEU A 54 -16.22 -0.56 8.10
N LEU A 55 -16.90 -1.32 8.96
CA LEU A 55 -17.10 -2.79 8.91
C LEU A 55 -15.86 -3.65 9.18
N GLN A 56 -15.40 -3.62 10.44
CA GLN A 56 -14.38 -4.51 11.03
C GLN A 56 -14.61 -6.03 10.84
N THR A 57 -15.76 -6.48 10.32
CA THR A 57 -16.00 -7.91 10.02
C THR A 57 -15.59 -8.31 8.61
N ARG A 58 -15.66 -7.40 7.64
CA ARG A 58 -15.39 -7.70 6.23
C ARG A 58 -13.90 -7.65 5.94
N LEU A 59 -13.23 -6.61 6.43
CA LEU A 59 -11.84 -6.31 6.06
C LEU A 59 -10.79 -6.98 6.96
N LYS A 60 -11.23 -7.55 8.08
CA LYS A 60 -10.37 -8.31 9.00
C LYS A 60 -9.64 -9.47 8.32
N GLY A 61 -10.32 -10.18 7.42
CA GLY A 61 -9.71 -11.31 6.71
C GLY A 61 -8.51 -10.88 5.86
N TYR A 62 -8.58 -9.71 5.23
CA TYR A 62 -7.47 -9.18 4.42
C TYR A 62 -6.33 -8.66 5.31
N MET A 63 -6.63 -7.97 6.40
CA MET A 63 -5.60 -7.46 7.32
C MET A 63 -4.84 -8.60 8.03
N ASP A 64 -5.53 -9.66 8.47
CA ASP A 64 -4.90 -10.85 9.04
C ASP A 64 -4.01 -11.61 8.03
N SER A 65 -4.13 -11.29 6.73
CA SER A 65 -3.35 -11.90 5.66
C SER A 65 -2.06 -11.14 5.32
N ILE A 66 -1.84 -9.95 5.90
CA ILE A 66 -0.58 -9.22 5.76
C ILE A 66 0.47 -9.94 6.60
N ASP A 67 1.55 -10.37 5.95
CA ASP A 67 2.66 -11.07 6.59
C ASP A 67 3.88 -10.14 6.74
N LEU A 68 4.65 -10.33 7.81
CA LEU A 68 5.91 -9.63 8.01
C LEU A 68 7.07 -10.48 7.46
N VAL A 69 7.75 -9.99 6.43
CA VAL A 69 8.94 -10.65 5.88
C VAL A 69 10.19 -9.94 6.40
N ILE A 70 11.08 -10.74 7.00
CA ILE A 70 12.38 -10.29 7.50
C ILE A 70 13.45 -11.03 6.70
N ASP A 71 14.19 -10.29 5.89
CA ASP A 71 15.26 -10.83 5.05
C ASP A 71 16.54 -9.97 5.17
N GLU A 72 17.56 -10.29 4.37
CA GLU A 72 18.85 -9.55 4.38
C GLU A 72 18.70 -8.07 4.02
N THR A 73 17.58 -7.68 3.40
CA THR A 73 17.30 -6.30 2.96
C THR A 73 16.51 -5.49 4.00
N GLY A 74 16.03 -6.14 5.08
CA GLY A 74 15.38 -5.49 6.21
C GLY A 74 14.04 -6.12 6.59
N ILE A 75 13.16 -5.29 7.15
CA ILE A 75 11.81 -5.67 7.57
C ILE A 75 10.84 -5.04 6.58
N ARG A 76 9.97 -5.84 5.95
CA ARG A 76 8.95 -5.38 5.00
C ARG A 76 7.65 -6.13 5.19
N LEU A 77 6.54 -5.50 4.81
CA LEU A 77 5.24 -6.16 4.73
C LEU A 77 5.10 -6.91 3.40
N ASP A 78 4.48 -8.07 3.44
CA ASP A 78 4.11 -8.88 2.28
C ASP A 78 2.60 -8.90 2.14
N PHE A 79 2.13 -8.43 0.98
CA PHE A 79 0.73 -8.31 0.63
C PHE A 79 0.27 -9.41 -0.35
N SER A 80 1.14 -10.36 -0.70
CA SER A 80 0.86 -11.39 -1.72
C SER A 80 -0.39 -12.21 -1.40
N ARG A 81 -0.63 -12.50 -0.12
CA ARG A 81 -1.81 -13.26 0.33
C ARG A 81 -3.07 -12.41 0.29
N MET A 82 -2.98 -11.13 0.62
CA MET A 82 -4.08 -10.17 0.49
C MET A 82 -4.51 -10.05 -0.97
N ASP A 83 -3.55 -9.91 -1.89
CA ASP A 83 -3.80 -9.86 -3.33
C ASP A 83 -4.52 -11.11 -3.84
N GLN A 84 -4.12 -12.30 -3.36
CA GLN A 84 -4.80 -13.56 -3.69
C GLN A 84 -6.23 -13.60 -3.14
N MET A 85 -6.45 -13.17 -1.90
CA MET A 85 -7.79 -13.12 -1.33
C MET A 85 -8.72 -12.18 -2.09
N LEU A 86 -8.21 -11.03 -2.56
CA LEU A 86 -8.96 -10.08 -3.38
C LEU A 86 -9.29 -10.68 -4.75
N ALA A 87 -8.35 -11.39 -5.38
CA ALA A 87 -8.59 -12.08 -6.64
C ALA A 87 -9.64 -13.20 -6.51
N ASP A 88 -9.58 -13.99 -5.43
CA ASP A 88 -10.57 -15.02 -5.13
C ASP A 88 -11.95 -14.41 -4.84
N ARG A 89 -12.00 -13.29 -4.11
CA ARG A 89 -13.24 -12.55 -3.87
C ARG A 89 -13.79 -12.01 -5.18
N GLN A 90 -12.97 -11.42 -6.03
CA GLN A 90 -13.40 -10.90 -7.33
C GLN A 90 -14.06 -11.97 -8.20
N ALA A 91 -13.56 -13.22 -8.15
CA ALA A 91 -14.14 -14.34 -8.89
C ALA A 91 -15.51 -14.81 -8.36
N THR A 92 -15.82 -14.53 -7.10
CA THR A 92 -17.09 -14.94 -6.45
C THR A 92 -18.10 -13.80 -6.38
N ASP A 93 -17.65 -12.60 -6.05
CA ASP A 93 -18.42 -11.36 -5.95
C ASP A 93 -17.53 -10.17 -6.31
N ALA A 94 -17.63 -9.72 -7.57
CA ALA A 94 -16.79 -8.65 -8.09
C ALA A 94 -17.12 -7.28 -7.48
N GLN A 95 -18.38 -7.02 -7.13
CA GLN A 95 -18.80 -5.72 -6.59
C GLN A 95 -18.31 -5.54 -5.15
N ASP A 96 -18.47 -6.59 -4.34
CA ASP A 96 -17.93 -6.60 -2.99
C ASP A 96 -16.40 -6.52 -2.99
N ALA A 97 -15.72 -7.28 -3.86
CA ALA A 97 -14.26 -7.21 -3.97
C ALA A 97 -13.78 -5.81 -4.35
N PHE A 98 -14.48 -5.14 -5.27
CA PHE A 98 -14.16 -3.78 -5.68
C PHE A 98 -14.32 -2.80 -4.53
N GLY A 99 -15.43 -2.87 -3.79
CA GLY A 99 -15.64 -2.07 -2.58
C GLY A 99 -14.58 -2.33 -1.51
N ASP A 100 -14.21 -3.60 -1.30
CA ASP A 100 -13.14 -3.98 -0.38
C ASP A 100 -11.81 -3.33 -0.79
N LEU A 101 -11.44 -3.41 -2.07
CA LEU A 101 -10.20 -2.82 -2.58
C LEU A 101 -10.19 -1.29 -2.41
N VAL A 102 -11.31 -0.61 -2.67
CA VAL A 102 -11.42 0.84 -2.46
C VAL A 102 -11.25 1.19 -0.98
N ASP A 103 -11.95 0.49 -0.08
CA ASP A 103 -11.83 0.74 1.36
C ASP A 103 -10.41 0.47 1.86
N LEU A 104 -9.77 -0.59 1.37
CA LEU A 104 -8.40 -0.97 1.74
C LEU A 104 -7.37 0.05 1.21
N THR A 105 -7.56 0.57 0.01
CA THR A 105 -6.66 1.59 -0.55
C THR A 105 -6.76 2.92 0.18
N ARG A 106 -7.93 3.25 0.74
CA ARG A 106 -8.18 4.46 1.54
C ARG A 106 -7.88 4.29 3.03
N ALA A 107 -7.79 3.04 3.49
CA ALA A 107 -7.59 2.73 4.90
C ALA A 107 -6.43 3.51 5.52
N ASN A 108 -6.74 4.24 6.60
CA ASN A 108 -5.78 5.06 7.35
C ASN A 108 -4.95 5.98 6.43
N ASP A 109 -5.64 6.77 5.60
CA ASP A 109 -5.05 7.75 4.67
C ASP A 109 -4.05 7.14 3.67
N GLY A 110 -4.38 5.94 3.16
CA GLY A 110 -3.53 5.23 2.21
C GLY A 110 -2.23 4.69 2.82
N MET A 111 -2.18 4.48 4.14
CA MET A 111 -0.99 3.98 4.81
C MET A 111 -0.49 2.65 4.22
N LEU A 112 -1.39 1.74 3.83
CA LEU A 112 -0.99 0.46 3.23
C LEU A 112 -0.22 0.64 1.91
N LEU A 113 -0.63 1.62 1.12
CA LEU A 113 0.08 2.02 -0.10
C LEU A 113 1.47 2.57 0.26
N ALA A 114 1.55 3.41 1.29
CA ALA A 114 2.81 3.95 1.79
C ALA A 114 3.76 2.88 2.39
N GLN A 115 3.21 1.78 2.90
CA GLN A 115 3.97 0.65 3.47
C GLN A 115 4.41 -0.39 2.42
N GLY A 116 4.11 -0.16 1.14
CA GLY A 116 4.65 -0.98 0.04
C GLY A 116 3.64 -1.86 -0.69
N TRP A 117 2.34 -1.65 -0.49
CA TRP A 117 1.31 -2.35 -1.27
C TRP A 117 1.16 -1.74 -2.67
N ALA A 118 2.19 -1.92 -3.49
CA ALA A 118 2.29 -1.31 -4.82
C ALA A 118 1.31 -1.89 -5.86
N THR A 119 0.72 -3.06 -5.59
CA THR A 119 -0.20 -3.77 -6.49
C THR A 119 -1.65 -3.26 -6.41
N ALA A 120 -2.04 -2.60 -5.32
CA ALA A 120 -3.42 -2.21 -5.08
C ALA A 120 -3.97 -1.23 -6.13
N LEU A 121 -3.22 -0.15 -6.40
CA LEU A 121 -3.66 0.91 -7.32
C LEU A 121 -3.70 0.45 -8.79
N PRO A 122 -2.67 -0.24 -9.32
CA PRO A 122 -2.77 -0.84 -10.65
C PRO A 122 -3.93 -1.83 -10.78
N THR A 123 -4.22 -2.59 -9.72
CA THR A 123 -5.36 -3.53 -9.70
C THR A 123 -6.68 -2.76 -9.72
N LEU A 124 -6.82 -1.73 -8.87
CA LEU A 124 -8.02 -0.89 -8.81
C LEU A 124 -8.27 -0.20 -10.15
N ARG A 125 -7.24 0.42 -10.75
CA ARG A 125 -7.28 1.00 -12.09
C ARG A 125 -7.80 -0.01 -13.12
N ASN A 126 -7.17 -1.18 -13.21
CA ASN A 126 -7.55 -2.20 -14.18
C ASN A 126 -9.00 -2.67 -13.99
N TRP A 127 -9.45 -2.82 -12.74
CA TRP A 127 -10.84 -3.17 -12.45
C TRP A 127 -11.80 -2.04 -12.83
N THR A 128 -11.46 -0.78 -12.52
CA THR A 128 -12.25 0.39 -12.90
C THR A 128 -12.37 0.50 -14.43
N GLU A 129 -11.27 0.36 -15.16
CA GLU A 129 -11.26 0.40 -16.63
C GLU A 129 -12.10 -0.73 -17.24
N ALA A 130 -12.05 -1.94 -16.67
CA ALA A 130 -12.84 -3.08 -17.13
C ALA A 130 -14.35 -2.87 -16.98
N VAL A 131 -14.79 -2.10 -15.98
CA VAL A 131 -16.21 -1.87 -15.68
C VAL A 131 -16.71 -0.48 -16.10
N ALA A 132 -15.83 0.43 -16.51
CA ALA A 132 -16.17 1.83 -16.82
C ALA A 132 -17.18 1.99 -17.98
N ALA A 133 -17.30 1.00 -18.87
CA ALA A 133 -18.27 1.02 -19.96
C ALA A 133 -19.62 0.37 -19.58
N ASP A 134 -19.71 -0.26 -18.42
CA ASP A 134 -20.89 -1.01 -17.98
C ASP A 134 -21.83 -0.12 -17.14
N PRO A 135 -23.08 0.11 -17.59
CA PRO A 135 -24.06 0.91 -16.85
C PRO A 135 -24.38 0.37 -15.45
N GLU A 136 -24.27 -0.94 -15.21
CA GLU A 136 -24.58 -1.54 -13.90
C GLU A 136 -23.57 -1.12 -12.82
N TRP A 137 -22.35 -0.78 -13.23
CA TRP A 137 -21.27 -0.37 -12.34
C TRP A 137 -21.27 1.13 -12.06
N MET A 138 -21.93 1.94 -12.90
CA MET A 138 -21.94 3.40 -12.75
C MET A 138 -22.46 3.83 -11.37
N ALA A 139 -23.51 3.18 -10.86
CA ALA A 139 -24.06 3.49 -9.54
C ALA A 139 -23.05 3.19 -8.41
N LEU A 140 -22.35 2.06 -8.51
CA LEU A 140 -21.36 1.65 -7.52
C LEU A 140 -20.12 2.55 -7.56
N LEU A 141 -19.62 2.88 -8.76
CA LEU A 141 -18.49 3.79 -8.94
C LEU A 141 -18.77 5.17 -8.35
N VAL A 142 -19.96 5.72 -8.60
CA VAL A 142 -20.39 7.00 -8.02
C VAL A 142 -20.51 6.92 -6.49
N GLU A 143 -21.09 5.83 -5.97
CA GLU A 143 -21.23 5.62 -4.53
C GLU A 143 -19.87 5.54 -3.85
N LEU A 144 -18.95 4.76 -4.43
CA LEU A 144 -17.59 4.60 -3.93
C LEU A 144 -16.66 5.76 -4.30
N ARG A 145 -17.15 6.80 -4.97
CA ARG A 145 -16.34 7.96 -5.39
C ARG A 145 -15.11 7.55 -6.22
N VAL A 146 -15.28 6.59 -7.12
CA VAL A 146 -14.25 6.17 -8.07
C VAL A 146 -14.64 6.64 -9.47
N ALA A 147 -13.74 7.36 -10.12
CA ALA A 147 -13.94 7.91 -11.45
C ALA A 147 -12.84 7.43 -12.41
N ASN A 148 -13.19 7.26 -13.69
CA ASN A 148 -12.24 7.02 -14.77
C ASN A 148 -12.39 8.08 -15.87
N PRO A 149 -12.07 9.35 -15.57
CA PRO A 149 -12.21 10.43 -16.53
C PRO A 149 -11.09 10.41 -17.59
N ASP A 150 -11.44 10.19 -18.85
CA ASP A 150 -10.56 10.47 -20.00
C ASP A 150 -10.71 11.95 -20.38
N GLY A 151 -10.12 12.84 -19.58
CA GLY A 151 -10.06 14.27 -19.80
C GLY A 151 -10.08 15.11 -18.52
N ASN A 152 -10.97 16.11 -18.48
CA ASN A 152 -11.07 17.03 -17.35
C ASN A 152 -12.08 16.52 -16.32
N TRP A 153 -11.63 16.42 -15.06
CA TRP A 153 -12.46 15.96 -13.95
C TRP A 153 -12.22 16.77 -12.69
N THR A 154 -13.29 16.96 -11.93
CA THR A 154 -13.26 17.67 -10.66
C THR A 154 -13.98 16.82 -9.62
N GLY A 155 -13.28 16.54 -8.52
CA GLY A 155 -13.76 15.82 -7.36
C GLY A 155 -14.65 16.66 -6.47
N THR A 156 -14.68 16.31 -5.19
CA THR A 156 -15.59 16.82 -4.18
C THR A 156 -14.82 17.28 -2.94
N GLU A 157 -15.53 17.64 -1.86
CA GLU A 157 -14.90 17.95 -0.57
C GLU A 157 -14.69 16.69 0.29
N HIS A 158 -14.75 15.51 -0.31
CA HIS A 158 -14.55 14.20 0.32
C HIS A 158 -13.47 13.43 -0.42
N GLU A 159 -12.99 12.34 0.18
CA GLU A 159 -12.03 11.43 -0.44
C GLU A 159 -12.57 10.84 -1.75
N ASP A 160 -11.92 11.21 -2.85
CA ASP A 160 -12.22 10.74 -4.19
C ASP A 160 -11.05 9.93 -4.77
N THR A 161 -11.36 9.07 -5.75
CA THR A 161 -10.35 8.33 -6.51
C THR A 161 -10.61 8.53 -7.99
N ALA A 162 -9.61 9.03 -8.73
CA ALA A 162 -9.74 9.29 -10.15
C ALA A 162 -8.57 8.70 -10.94
N PHE A 163 -8.90 7.98 -12.01
CA PHE A 163 -7.95 7.43 -12.96
C PHE A 163 -8.10 8.15 -14.31
N GLY A 164 -7.06 8.89 -14.70
CA GLY A 164 -6.89 9.40 -16.05
C GLY A 164 -6.67 8.27 -17.06
N GLY A 165 -6.92 8.58 -18.32
CA GLY A 165 -6.78 7.70 -19.46
C GLY A 165 -5.37 7.70 -20.06
N ALA A 166 -5.33 7.59 -21.39
CA ALA A 166 -4.08 7.61 -22.18
C ALA A 166 -3.85 8.96 -22.86
N SER A 167 -4.75 9.91 -22.66
CA SER A 167 -4.68 11.27 -23.20
C SER A 167 -4.22 12.23 -22.11
N GLY A 168 -3.93 13.49 -22.46
CA GLY A 168 -3.51 14.47 -21.45
C GLY A 168 -4.71 14.92 -20.61
N ASP A 169 -4.71 14.54 -19.33
CA ASP A 169 -5.85 14.75 -18.44
C ASP A 169 -5.66 15.91 -17.46
N SER A 170 -6.77 16.39 -16.89
CA SER A 170 -6.76 17.44 -15.87
C SER A 170 -7.64 17.02 -14.71
N LEU A 171 -7.02 16.55 -13.64
CA LEU A 171 -7.69 15.98 -12.46
C LEU A 171 -7.52 16.93 -11.27
N TYR A 172 -8.65 17.37 -10.71
CA TYR A 172 -8.71 18.27 -9.55
C TYR A 172 -9.44 17.57 -8.41
N GLY A 173 -8.76 17.26 -7.30
CA GLY A 173 -9.32 16.58 -6.13
C GLY A 173 -10.29 17.45 -5.32
N LEU A 174 -9.86 18.69 -5.02
CA LEU A 174 -10.53 19.71 -4.21
C LEU A 174 -10.29 19.55 -2.70
N GLY A 175 -11.09 18.76 -2.00
CA GLY A 175 -11.01 18.65 -0.54
C GLY A 175 -11.15 17.20 -0.12
N GLY A 176 -10.49 16.81 0.97
CA GLY A 176 -10.41 15.40 1.37
C GLY A 176 -9.10 14.79 0.90
N ASN A 177 -8.86 13.52 1.26
CA ASN A 177 -7.62 12.82 0.93
C ASN A 177 -7.82 12.05 -0.37
N ASP A 178 -7.39 12.64 -1.48
CA ASP A 178 -7.69 12.11 -2.81
C ASP A 178 -6.60 11.19 -3.36
N VAL A 179 -7.00 10.24 -4.20
CA VAL A 179 -6.09 9.41 -5.00
C VAL A 179 -6.29 9.74 -6.47
N LEU A 180 -5.39 10.53 -7.05
CA LEU A 180 -5.44 10.95 -8.45
C LEU A 180 -4.30 10.29 -9.22
N ASP A 181 -4.62 9.46 -10.20
CA ASP A 181 -3.65 8.80 -11.07
C ASP A 181 -3.85 9.27 -12.50
N GLY A 182 -2.91 10.04 -13.03
CA GLY A 182 -2.99 10.62 -14.37
C GLY A 182 -2.94 9.59 -15.51
N GLY A 183 -2.47 8.37 -15.25
CA GLY A 183 -2.35 7.36 -16.30
C GLY A 183 -1.21 7.66 -17.26
N ALA A 184 -1.46 7.54 -18.56
CA ALA A 184 -0.45 7.84 -19.57
C ALA A 184 -0.81 9.16 -20.25
N GLY A 185 0.15 10.06 -20.41
CA GLY A 185 -0.15 11.36 -20.99
C GLY A 185 0.65 12.47 -20.32
N ALA A 186 0.42 13.68 -20.79
CA ALA A 186 0.90 14.88 -20.13
C ALA A 186 -0.25 15.41 -19.26
N ASP A 187 -0.33 14.89 -18.04
CA ASP A 187 -1.47 15.14 -17.15
C ASP A 187 -1.17 16.28 -16.18
N THR A 188 -2.24 16.97 -15.79
CA THR A 188 -2.23 17.99 -14.75
C THR A 188 -3.01 17.45 -13.56
N LEU A 189 -2.32 17.22 -12.45
CA LEU A 189 -2.91 16.68 -11.22
C LEU A 189 -2.85 17.73 -10.11
N LEU A 190 -4.00 18.06 -9.55
CA LEU A 190 -4.16 19.01 -8.44
C LEU A 190 -4.99 18.39 -7.32
N GLY A 191 -4.34 17.97 -6.23
CA GLY A 191 -5.05 17.44 -5.06
C GLY A 191 -5.83 18.50 -4.27
N HIS A 192 -5.26 19.70 -4.14
CA HIS A 192 -5.77 20.80 -3.31
C HIS A 192 -5.70 20.51 -1.79
N ALA A 193 -6.83 20.48 -1.08
CA ALA A 193 -6.88 20.51 0.37
C ALA A 193 -7.06 19.10 0.96
N GLY A 194 -5.96 18.50 1.37
CA GLY A 194 -5.96 17.19 1.99
C GLY A 194 -4.56 16.60 1.97
N ASP A 195 -4.44 15.38 2.46
CA ASP A 195 -3.24 14.58 2.28
C ASP A 195 -3.45 13.66 1.05
N ASP A 196 -3.17 14.21 -0.13
CA ASP A 196 -3.46 13.58 -1.42
C ASP A 196 -2.32 12.71 -1.95
N MET A 197 -2.68 11.63 -2.64
CA MET A 197 -1.79 10.79 -3.43
C MET A 197 -1.95 11.11 -4.93
N LEU A 198 -0.93 11.75 -5.52
CA LEU A 198 -0.91 12.13 -6.92
C LEU A 198 0.10 11.28 -7.69
N ILE A 199 -0.37 10.45 -8.62
CA ILE A 199 0.47 9.52 -9.36
C ILE A 199 0.60 10.03 -10.78
N GLY A 200 1.81 10.45 -11.12
CA GLY A 200 2.08 11.04 -12.42
C GLY A 200 2.50 9.98 -13.44
N GLY A 201 1.84 9.96 -14.59
CA GLY A 201 2.38 9.34 -15.78
C GLY A 201 3.68 9.98 -16.28
N ALA A 202 4.18 9.47 -17.41
CA ALA A 202 5.32 10.04 -18.10
C ALA A 202 4.98 11.42 -18.71
N GLY A 203 5.42 12.51 -18.07
CA GLY A 203 5.21 13.88 -18.54
C GLY A 203 4.28 14.74 -17.69
N VAL A 204 3.96 14.29 -16.48
CA VAL A 204 3.02 14.95 -15.57
C VAL A 204 3.55 16.23 -14.94
N VAL A 205 2.64 17.18 -14.76
CA VAL A 205 2.82 18.37 -13.94
C VAL A 205 1.90 18.25 -12.71
N CYS A 206 2.46 17.80 -11.59
CA CYS A 206 1.77 17.81 -10.31
C CYS A 206 1.79 19.20 -9.67
N TRP A 207 0.67 19.64 -9.11
CA TRP A 207 0.62 20.80 -8.22
C TRP A 207 -0.11 20.43 -6.92
N THR A 208 0.60 20.51 -5.79
CA THR A 208 -0.03 20.55 -4.47
C THR A 208 0.16 21.92 -3.86
N GLU A 209 -0.90 22.46 -3.25
CA GLU A 209 -0.73 23.71 -2.49
C GLU A 209 0.12 23.41 -1.25
N PRO A 210 1.16 24.19 -0.94
CA PRO A 210 1.78 24.12 0.37
C PRO A 210 0.73 24.57 1.40
N ARG A 211 0.47 23.77 2.45
CA ARG A 211 -0.42 24.15 3.56
C ARG A 211 -0.20 25.63 3.89
N LYS A 212 -1.28 26.42 4.01
CA LYS A 212 -1.21 27.74 4.65
C LYS A 212 -0.69 27.55 6.06
N VAL A 213 0.63 27.68 6.26
CA VAL A 213 1.19 27.93 7.58
C VAL A 213 0.62 29.27 8.00
N SER A 214 -0.40 29.25 8.86
CA SER A 214 -0.74 30.42 9.66
C SER A 214 0.53 30.82 10.39
N ARG A 215 1.05 32.00 10.08
CA ARG A 215 2.28 32.53 10.66
C ARG A 215 2.17 32.50 12.19
N GLY A 216 2.95 31.64 12.84
CA GLY A 216 3.18 31.71 14.28
C GLY A 216 3.16 30.38 15.02
N GLY A 217 4.10 29.48 14.74
CA GLY A 217 4.31 28.27 15.53
C GLY A 217 5.53 27.53 15.02
N THR A 218 6.46 27.20 15.91
CA THR A 218 7.75 26.54 15.64
C THR A 218 7.64 25.32 14.71
N PRO A 219 8.63 25.07 13.84
CA PRO A 219 8.62 23.95 12.90
C PRO A 219 8.81 22.63 13.66
N GLY A 220 7.69 22.01 14.02
CA GLY A 220 7.61 20.60 14.36
C GLY A 220 7.09 19.83 13.16
N ASN A 221 7.97 19.09 12.51
CA ASN A 221 7.71 17.78 11.88
C ASN A 221 6.25 17.37 11.60
N ASN A 222 5.54 18.02 10.69
CA ASN A 222 4.42 17.39 9.97
C ASN A 222 4.81 17.26 8.50
N ALA A 223 5.28 16.05 8.17
CA ALA A 223 5.71 15.69 6.84
C ALA A 223 4.59 15.93 5.83
N SER A 224 4.93 16.73 4.82
CA SER A 224 4.22 16.85 3.56
C SER A 224 4.23 15.49 2.84
N TRP A 225 3.08 14.83 2.70
CA TRP A 225 2.96 13.56 1.97
C TRP A 225 2.21 13.67 0.64
N ALA A 226 2.18 14.85 0.02
CA ALA A 226 1.97 14.91 -1.41
C ALA A 226 3.10 14.15 -2.13
N ARG A 227 2.90 12.86 -2.37
CA ARG A 227 3.87 12.00 -3.06
C ARG A 227 3.53 12.04 -4.54
N CYS A 228 4.26 12.86 -5.32
CA CYS A 228 4.38 12.60 -6.75
C CYS A 228 5.37 11.45 -6.93
N ALA A 229 4.82 10.28 -7.20
CA ALA A 229 5.57 9.12 -7.67
C ALA A 229 5.57 9.12 -9.21
#